data_AF-A0A255EC13-F1
#
_entry.id   AF-A0A255EC13-F1
#
_cell.length_a   1.000
_cell.length_b   1.000
_cell.length_c   1.000
_cell.angle_alpha   90.00
_cell.angle_beta   90.00
_cell.angle_gamma   90.00
#
_symmetry.space_group_name_H-M   'P 1'
#
loop_
_entity.id
_entity.type
_entity.pdbx_description
1 polymer ?
#
loop_
_entity_poly.entity_id
_entity_poly.type
_entity_poly.pdbx_seq_one_letter_code
_entity_poly.pdbx_strand_id
1 'polypeptide(L)'
;MLIPSKIQLDPDTHRPNPTERTAMLFTRIAHIDAFDDPKQYEKTDEAGIFKNVSDGYFMVALEYRNETDEDTQYPLEDVLDTYLAHIEVFEAATPEDPKGQVDVFAASKIERAQSLVALVGKRAYNRTTESGGVVLEIDDSVGEAKL
;
A
#
# COMPACT_ATOMS: atom_id res chain seq x y z
N MET A 1 -1.55 -34.77 -40.79
CA MET A 1 -0.81 -33.51 -40.60
C MET A 1 -1.83 -32.47 -40.19
N LEU A 2 -1.90 -32.13 -38.89
CA LEU A 2 -2.87 -31.19 -38.34
C LEU A 2 -2.11 -30.21 -37.44
N ILE A 3 -2.35 -28.93 -37.72
CA ILE A 3 -1.70 -27.73 -37.19
C ILE A 3 -2.10 -27.58 -35.70
N PRO A 4 -1.21 -27.21 -34.77
CA PRO A 4 -1.61 -26.99 -33.39
C PRO A 4 -2.48 -25.73 -33.28
N SER A 5 -3.63 -25.89 -32.62
CA SER A 5 -4.58 -24.83 -32.31
C SER A 5 -3.94 -23.74 -31.45
N LYS A 6 -4.21 -22.51 -31.84
CA LYS A 6 -3.85 -21.28 -31.14
C LYS A 6 -4.32 -21.35 -29.69
N ILE A 7 -3.42 -21.02 -28.76
CA ILE A 7 -3.76 -20.68 -27.38
C ILE A 7 -4.66 -19.44 -27.47
N GLN A 8 -5.95 -19.62 -27.21
CA GLN A 8 -6.88 -18.52 -27.04
C GLN A 8 -6.68 -18.01 -25.62
N LEU A 9 -6.06 -16.84 -25.49
CA LEU A 9 -6.02 -16.11 -24.23
C LEU A 9 -7.47 -15.78 -23.86
N ASP A 10 -7.92 -16.29 -22.71
CA ASP A 10 -9.22 -15.97 -22.15
C ASP A 10 -9.27 -14.47 -21.86
N PRO A 11 -10.22 -13.69 -22.40
CA PRO A 11 -10.31 -12.26 -22.15
C PRO A 11 -10.89 -11.92 -20.76
N ASP A 12 -11.27 -12.93 -19.97
CA ASP A 12 -11.86 -12.78 -18.64
C ASP A 12 -10.83 -12.93 -17.50
N THR A 13 -9.74 -12.16 -17.54
CA THR A 13 -9.22 -11.65 -16.25
C THR A 13 -10.31 -10.76 -15.68
N HIS A 14 -11.12 -11.32 -14.77
CA HIS A 14 -12.17 -10.64 -14.02
C HIS A 14 -11.68 -9.26 -13.59
N ARG A 15 -12.06 -8.22 -14.34
CA ARG A 15 -12.05 -6.86 -13.80
C ARG A 15 -13.28 -6.82 -12.89
N PRO A 16 -13.13 -6.59 -11.58
CA PRO A 16 -14.27 -6.53 -10.69
C PRO A 16 -15.28 -5.50 -11.21
N ASN A 17 -16.57 -5.76 -10.95
CA ASN A 17 -17.65 -4.88 -11.37
C ASN A 17 -17.41 -3.47 -10.79
N PRO A 18 -17.61 -2.38 -11.55
CA PRO A 18 -17.36 -1.00 -11.09
C PRO A 18 -18.22 -0.52 -9.91
N THR A 19 -19.06 -1.39 -9.34
CA THR A 19 -19.90 -1.13 -8.16
C THR A 19 -19.28 -1.72 -6.88
N GLU A 20 -18.31 -2.63 -6.98
CA GLU A 20 -17.54 -3.18 -5.87
C GLU A 20 -16.26 -2.36 -5.75
N ARG A 21 -16.32 -1.27 -4.99
CA ARG A 21 -15.15 -0.43 -4.73
C ARG A 21 -14.23 -1.19 -3.78
N THR A 22 -13.20 -1.84 -4.30
CA THR A 22 -12.09 -2.31 -3.47
C THR A 22 -11.40 -1.09 -2.87
N ALA A 23 -11.33 -1.06 -1.54
CA ALA A 23 -10.76 0.04 -0.79
C ALA A 23 -9.78 -0.47 0.26
N MET A 24 -8.73 0.31 0.48
CA MET A 24 -7.72 0.07 1.50
C MET A 24 -7.79 1.19 2.52
N LEU A 25 -7.81 0.81 3.80
CA LEU A 25 -7.80 1.72 4.92
C LEU A 25 -6.45 1.65 5.62
N PHE A 26 -5.71 2.76 5.65
CA PHE A 26 -4.46 2.86 6.40
C PHE A 26 -4.80 3.24 7.83
N THR A 27 -4.51 2.35 8.78
CA THR A 27 -4.96 2.50 10.16
C THR A 27 -3.95 3.28 10.99
N ARG A 28 -2.66 2.93 10.89
CA ARG A 28 -1.61 3.52 11.74
C ARG A 28 -0.22 3.37 11.14
N ILE A 29 0.72 4.13 11.70
CA ILE A 29 2.13 3.81 11.62
C ILE A 29 2.39 2.64 12.58
N ALA A 30 2.93 1.55 12.05
CA ALA A 30 3.39 0.43 12.87
C ALA A 30 4.84 0.66 13.30
N HIS A 31 5.21 0.09 14.45
CA HIS A 31 6.61 -0.07 14.81
C HIS A 31 6.99 -1.54 14.62
N ILE A 32 8.18 -1.77 14.08
CA ILE A 32 8.76 -3.10 13.91
C ILE A 32 10.12 -3.15 14.60
N ASP A 33 10.45 -4.28 15.23
CA ASP A 33 11.68 -4.44 16.02
C ASP A 33 12.95 -4.13 15.20
N ALA A 34 12.93 -4.40 13.89
CA ALA A 34 14.06 -4.14 13.00
C ALA A 34 14.49 -2.66 13.01
N PHE A 35 13.55 -1.72 13.14
CA PHE A 35 13.83 -0.28 13.17
C PHE A 35 14.58 0.19 14.43
N ASP A 36 14.67 -0.65 15.45
CA ASP A 36 15.45 -0.34 16.66
C ASP A 36 16.94 -0.69 16.51
N ASP A 37 17.37 -1.34 15.41
CA ASP A 37 18.78 -1.60 15.13
C ASP A 37 19.46 -0.39 14.46
N PRO A 38 20.29 0.39 15.19
CA PRO A 38 20.95 1.58 14.63
C PRO A 38 22.02 1.24 13.57
N LYS A 39 22.38 -0.04 13.40
CA LYS A 39 23.27 -0.47 12.32
C LYS A 39 22.55 -0.61 10.98
N GLN A 40 21.24 -0.79 11.01
CA GLN A 40 20.41 -0.98 9.82
C GLN A 40 19.60 0.28 9.52
N TYR A 41 19.12 0.98 10.55
CA TYR A 41 18.24 2.12 10.40
C TYR A 41 18.67 3.32 11.24
N GLU A 42 18.62 4.50 10.63
CA GLU A 42 18.81 5.80 11.28
C GLU A 42 17.44 6.43 11.55
N LYS A 43 17.24 6.98 12.75
CA LYS A 43 16.02 7.74 13.07
C LYS A 43 16.07 9.09 12.36
N THR A 44 14.97 9.46 11.72
CA THR A 44 14.81 10.82 11.16
C THR A 44 14.16 11.76 12.18
N ASP A 45 14.11 13.05 11.88
CA ASP A 45 13.35 14.03 12.67
C ASP A 45 11.82 13.87 12.49
N GLU A 46 11.38 13.02 11.56
CA GLU A 46 9.97 12.74 11.28
C GLU A 46 9.51 11.47 12.01
N ALA A 47 8.41 11.57 12.74
CA ALA A 47 7.87 10.44 13.50
C ALA A 47 7.46 9.29 12.58
N GLY A 48 7.93 8.08 12.88
CA GLY A 48 7.58 6.87 12.13
C GLY A 48 8.36 6.67 10.82
N ILE A 49 9.28 7.59 10.48
CA ILE A 49 10.13 7.48 9.29
C ILE A 49 11.57 7.19 9.73
N PHE A 50 12.12 6.12 9.17
CA PHE A 50 13.49 5.69 9.39
C PHE A 50 14.26 5.75 8.07
N LYS A 51 15.58 5.84 8.12
CA LYS A 51 16.42 5.80 6.93
C LYS A 51 17.27 4.54 6.95
N ASN A 52 17.17 3.71 5.93
CA ASN A 52 18.04 2.54 5.78
C ASN A 52 19.48 2.99 5.53
N VAL A 53 20.41 2.49 6.34
CA VAL A 53 21.83 2.87 6.31
C VAL A 53 22.53 2.34 5.05
N SER A 54 22.05 1.24 4.48
CA SER A 54 22.70 0.56 3.36
C SER A 54 22.46 1.22 2.01
N ASP A 55 21.23 1.68 1.74
CA ASP A 55 20.79 2.22 0.45
C ASP A 55 20.28 3.66 0.53
N GLY A 56 20.07 4.19 1.74
CA GLY A 56 19.59 5.55 1.98
C GLY A 56 18.09 5.74 1.76
N TYR A 57 17.31 4.69 1.52
CA TYR A 57 15.85 4.78 1.39
C TYR A 57 15.20 5.16 2.72
N PHE A 58 14.09 5.89 2.63
CA PHE A 58 13.24 6.22 3.75
C PHE A 58 12.15 5.16 3.91
N MET A 59 12.10 4.57 5.09
CA MET A 59 11.28 3.42 5.44
C MET A 59 10.18 3.83 6.39
N VAL A 60 8.97 3.32 6.14
CA VAL A 60 7.80 3.48 7.01
C VAL A 60 7.10 2.15 7.09
N ALA A 61 6.83 1.66 8.30
CA ALA A 61 5.94 0.53 8.48
C ALA A 61 4.51 1.06 8.65
N LEU A 62 3.60 0.61 7.79
CA LEU A 62 2.20 1.00 7.84
C LEU A 62 1.35 -0.23 8.07
N GLU A 63 0.39 -0.09 8.98
CA GLU A 63 -0.70 -1.05 9.11
C GLU A 63 -1.88 -0.57 8.26
N TYR A 64 -2.43 -1.47 7.46
CA TYR A 64 -3.60 -1.21 6.63
C TYR A 64 -4.49 -2.45 6.55
N ARG A 65 -5.73 -2.29 6.12
CA ARG A 65 -6.62 -3.41 5.81
C ARG A 65 -7.41 -3.15 4.53
N ASN A 66 -7.77 -4.22 3.85
CA ASN A 66 -8.77 -4.15 2.78
C ASN A 66 -10.17 -4.06 3.41
N GLU A 67 -11.01 -3.16 2.89
CA GLU A 67 -12.41 -3.03 3.32
C GLU A 67 -13.31 -4.11 2.70
N THR A 68 -12.83 -4.80 1.67
CA THR A 68 -13.44 -5.98 1.06
C THR A 68 -12.58 -7.20 1.38
N ASP A 69 -13.21 -8.37 1.57
CA ASP A 69 -12.51 -9.66 1.81
C ASP A 69 -11.81 -10.19 0.53
N GLU A 70 -11.41 -9.29 -0.37
CA GLU A 70 -10.69 -9.61 -1.60
C GLU A 70 -9.17 -9.44 -1.39
N ASP A 71 -8.43 -10.40 -1.91
CA ASP A 71 -6.97 -10.45 -1.92
C ASP A 71 -6.40 -9.64 -3.10
N THR A 72 -7.02 -8.49 -3.39
CA THR A 72 -6.77 -7.70 -4.59
C THR A 72 -5.65 -6.68 -4.37
N GLN A 73 -4.70 -6.64 -5.30
CA GLN A 73 -3.58 -5.68 -5.34
C GLN A 73 -4.01 -4.23 -5.63
N TYR A 74 -5.30 -4.01 -5.92
CA TYR A 74 -5.90 -2.69 -6.10
C TYR A 74 -6.60 -2.30 -4.80
N PRO A 75 -6.28 -1.18 -4.14
CA PRO A 75 -5.59 0.01 -4.64
C PRO A 75 -4.10 0.13 -4.25
N LEU A 76 -3.48 -0.93 -3.71
CA LEU A 76 -2.10 -0.89 -3.22
C LEU A 76 -1.08 -0.56 -4.32
N GLU A 77 -1.20 -1.17 -5.51
CA GLU A 77 -0.35 -0.89 -6.67
C GLU A 77 -0.37 0.61 -7.01
N ASP A 78 -1.56 1.20 -7.12
CA ASP A 78 -1.72 2.62 -7.43
C ASP A 78 -1.20 3.54 -6.33
N VAL A 79 -1.26 3.13 -5.06
CA VAL A 79 -0.62 3.86 -3.95
C VAL A 79 0.90 3.86 -4.13
N LEU A 80 1.50 2.69 -4.36
CA LEU A 80 2.94 2.56 -4.55
C LEU A 80 3.43 3.42 -5.73
N ASP A 81 2.71 3.38 -6.86
CA ASP A 81 3.01 4.18 -8.03
C ASP A 81 2.83 5.68 -7.80
N THR A 82 1.72 6.08 -7.16
CA THR A 82 1.41 7.49 -6.88
C THR A 82 2.47 8.14 -5.99
N TYR A 83 2.93 7.40 -4.97
CA TYR A 83 3.92 7.90 -4.01
C TYR A 83 5.35 7.52 -4.38
N LEU A 84 5.57 6.85 -5.51
CA LEU A 84 6.88 6.39 -6.00
C LEU A 84 7.66 5.65 -4.91
N ALA A 85 6.99 4.65 -4.35
CA ALA A 85 7.45 3.79 -3.27
C ALA A 85 7.31 2.31 -3.67
N HIS A 86 7.92 1.42 -2.91
CA HIS A 86 7.76 -0.03 -3.05
C HIS A 86 7.67 -0.69 -1.67
N ILE A 87 7.18 -1.93 -1.61
CA ILE A 87 7.23 -2.71 -0.37
C ILE A 87 8.58 -3.39 -0.28
N GLU A 88 9.33 -3.06 0.77
CA GLU A 88 10.63 -3.67 1.07
C GLU A 88 10.47 -4.98 1.85
N VAL A 89 9.52 -5.00 2.78
CA VAL A 89 9.24 -6.16 3.65
C VAL A 89 7.74 -6.35 3.74
N PHE A 90 7.27 -7.51 3.31
CA PHE A 90 5.90 -7.95 3.50
C PHE A 90 5.73 -8.60 4.88
N GLU A 91 4.57 -8.45 5.50
CA GLU A 91 4.24 -9.07 6.80
C GLU A 91 5.28 -8.77 7.89
N ALA A 92 5.69 -7.50 7.97
CA ALA A 92 6.81 -7.07 8.79
C ALA A 92 6.55 -7.16 10.30
N ALA A 93 5.29 -7.19 10.73
CA ALA A 93 4.90 -7.40 12.12
C ALA A 93 3.48 -7.96 12.23
N THR A 94 3.13 -8.41 13.45
CA THR A 94 1.74 -8.73 13.77
C THR A 94 0.92 -7.44 13.82
N PRO A 95 -0.17 -7.33 13.04
CA PRO A 95 -1.02 -6.16 13.05
C PRO A 95 -1.78 -6.06 14.38
N GLU A 96 -2.05 -4.83 14.82
CA GLU A 96 -2.94 -4.59 15.94
C GLU A 96 -4.42 -4.74 15.53
N ASP A 97 -4.80 -4.36 14.31
CA ASP A 97 -6.10 -4.73 13.74
C ASP A 97 -6.08 -6.23 13.36
N PRO A 98 -7.00 -7.06 13.87
CA PRO A 98 -7.08 -8.49 13.52
C PRO A 98 -7.30 -8.77 12.02
N LYS A 99 -7.77 -7.78 11.26
CA LYS A 99 -7.94 -7.83 9.80
C LYS A 99 -6.86 -7.04 9.04
N GLY A 100 -5.89 -6.49 9.77
CA GLY A 100 -4.83 -5.68 9.21
C GLY A 100 -3.68 -6.49 8.63
N GLN A 101 -2.80 -5.77 7.96
CA GLN A 101 -1.50 -6.20 7.46
C GLN A 101 -0.50 -5.09 7.78
N VAL A 102 0.70 -5.47 8.19
CA VAL A 102 1.81 -4.53 8.40
C VAL A 102 2.89 -4.82 7.37
N ASP A 103 3.17 -3.83 6.52
CA ASP A 103 4.27 -3.89 5.56
C ASP A 103 5.21 -2.71 5.73
N VAL A 104 6.46 -2.87 5.30
CA VAL A 104 7.45 -1.79 5.23
C VAL A 104 7.47 -1.21 3.82
N PHE A 105 7.09 0.06 3.73
CA PHE A 105 7.14 0.85 2.51
C PHE A 105 8.46 1.62 2.47
N ALA A 106 9.11 1.59 1.32
CA ALA A 106 10.38 2.24 1.05
C ALA A 106 10.20 3.32 -0.02
N ALA A 107 10.73 4.51 0.25
CA ALA A 107 10.73 5.62 -0.70
C ALA A 107 12.11 6.26 -0.79
N SER A 108 12.55 6.61 -2.00
CA SER A 108 13.88 7.19 -2.21
C SER A 108 14.02 8.65 -1.73
N LYS A 109 12.94 9.25 -1.22
CA LYS A 109 12.88 10.65 -0.77
C LYS A 109 11.99 10.76 0.46
N ILE A 110 12.36 11.63 1.40
CA ILE A 110 11.62 11.78 2.67
C ILE A 110 10.21 12.31 2.43
N GLU A 111 10.01 13.18 1.44
CA GLU A 111 8.69 13.77 1.14
C GLU A 111 7.67 12.72 0.68
N ARG A 112 8.14 11.65 0.05
CA ARG A 112 7.31 10.51 -0.36
C ARG A 112 6.95 9.63 0.83
N ALA A 113 7.91 9.37 1.72
CA ALA A 113 7.65 8.69 2.98
C ALA A 113 6.67 9.49 3.87
N GLN A 114 6.81 10.81 3.95
CA GLN A 114 5.83 11.69 4.60
C GLN A 114 4.43 11.58 3.96
N SER A 115 4.36 11.46 2.63
CA SER A 115 3.09 11.30 1.92
C SER A 115 2.42 9.95 2.22
N LEU A 116 3.21 8.89 2.37
CA LEU A 116 2.72 7.58 2.85
C LEU A 116 2.20 7.66 4.28
N VAL A 117 2.95 8.30 5.20
CA VAL A 117 2.49 8.55 6.58
C VAL A 117 1.18 9.35 6.58
N ALA A 118 1.02 10.31 5.67
CA ALA A 118 -0.19 11.11 5.57
C ALA A 118 -1.44 10.31 5.11
N LEU A 119 -1.27 9.06 4.65
CA LEU A 119 -2.38 8.15 4.37
C LEU A 119 -3.04 7.63 5.66
N VAL A 120 -2.33 7.64 6.78
CA VAL A 120 -2.86 7.14 8.06
C VAL A 120 -4.16 7.85 8.43
N GLY A 121 -5.19 7.05 8.70
CA GLY A 121 -6.56 7.50 8.96
C GLY A 121 -7.34 7.89 7.71
N LYS A 122 -6.84 7.57 6.51
CA LYS A 122 -7.50 7.79 5.22
C LYS A 122 -7.74 6.47 4.51
N ARG A 123 -8.71 6.51 3.61
CA ARG A 123 -9.05 5.42 2.70
C ARG A 123 -8.51 5.73 1.32
N ALA A 124 -7.83 4.77 0.73
CA ALA A 124 -7.45 4.78 -0.67
C ALA A 124 -8.38 3.83 -1.44
N TYR A 125 -8.86 4.23 -2.61
CA TYR A 125 -9.65 3.36 -3.47
C TYR A 125 -9.59 3.80 -4.92
N ASN A 126 -9.80 2.86 -5.83
CA ASN A 126 -9.80 3.16 -7.25
C ASN A 126 -11.20 3.53 -7.74
N ARG A 127 -11.31 4.61 -8.51
CA ARG A 127 -12.55 5.04 -9.14
C ARG A 127 -12.41 5.03 -10.66
N THR A 128 -13.41 4.46 -11.33
CA THR A 128 -13.52 4.56 -12.79
C THR A 128 -14.05 5.93 -13.20
N THR A 129 -13.39 6.59 -14.15
CA THR A 129 -13.81 7.85 -14.74
C THR A 129 -14.88 7.64 -15.82
N GLU A 130 -15.58 8.70 -16.22
CA GLU A 130 -16.54 8.65 -17.33
C GLU A 130 -15.91 8.21 -18.66
N SER A 131 -14.60 8.42 -18.82
CA SER A 131 -13.81 7.97 -19.98
C SER A 131 -13.30 6.53 -19.89
N GLY A 132 -13.62 5.80 -18.81
CA GLY A 132 -13.17 4.43 -18.57
C GLY A 132 -11.74 4.29 -18.04
N GLY A 133 -11.10 5.40 -17.66
CA GLY A 133 -9.83 5.38 -16.94
C GLY A 133 -10.01 5.01 -15.46
N VAL A 134 -8.96 4.55 -14.80
CA VAL A 134 -8.95 4.32 -13.34
C VAL A 134 -8.09 5.40 -12.70
N VAL A 135 -8.59 6.00 -11.62
CA VAL A 135 -7.85 6.97 -10.81
C VAL A 135 -7.88 6.55 -9.35
N LEU A 136 -6.74 6.68 -8.67
CA LEU A 136 -6.65 6.54 -7.23
C LEU A 136 -7.32 7.75 -6.57
N GLU A 137 -8.23 7.48 -5.65
CA GLU A 137 -8.90 8.48 -4.83
C GLU A 137 -8.54 8.27 -3.36
N ILE A 138 -8.18 9.36 -2.69
CA ILE A 138 -7.91 9.37 -1.25
C ILE A 138 -9.08 10.08 -0.56
N ASP A 139 -9.78 9.34 0.28
CA ASP A 139 -10.91 9.80 1.09
C ASP A 139 -10.48 9.92 2.55
N ASP A 140 -10.56 11.14 3.08
CA ASP A 140 -10.20 11.47 4.45
C ASP A 140 -11.39 11.63 5.39
N SER A 141 -12.60 11.31 4.93
CA SER A 141 -13.81 11.32 5.75
C SER A 141 -13.93 10.11 6.69
N VAL A 142 -13.09 9.09 6.50
CA VAL A 142 -13.05 7.85 7.31
C VAL A 142 -12.25 7.99 8.61
N GLY A 143 -12.08 9.21 9.11
CA GLY A 143 -11.18 9.58 10.22
C GLY A 143 -11.40 8.88 11.57
N GLU A 144 -12.43 8.03 11.72
CA GLU A 144 -12.59 7.10 12.85
C GLU A 144 -11.65 5.89 12.79
N ALA A 145 -10.88 5.71 11.71
CA ALA A 145 -9.84 4.69 11.60
C ALA A 145 -8.53 5.05 12.33
N LYS A 146 -8.45 6.26 12.90
CA LYS A 146 -7.45 6.60 13.90
C LYS A 146 -7.84 5.91 15.21
N LEU A 147 -7.44 4.66 15.40
CA LEU A 147 -7.32 4.11 16.75
C LEU A 147 -6.18 4.81 17.49
#